data_AF-A0A4Q5TX84-F1
#
_entry.id   AF-A0A4Q5TX84-F1
#
_cell.length_a   1.000
_cell.length_b   1.000
_cell.length_c   1.000
_cell.angle_alpha   90.00
_cell.angle_beta   90.00
_cell.angle_gamma   90.00
#
_symmetry.space_group_name_H-M   'P 1'
#
loop_
_entity.id
_entity.type
_entity.pdbx_description
1 polymer ?
#
loop_
_entity_poly.entity_id
_entity_poly.type
_entity_poly.pdbx_seq_one_letter_code
_entity_poly.pdbx_strand_id
1 'polypeptide(L)'
;MITGTATVQNRQKYKLYNYVLIGLLAITLLFRLIAASTLMAEGEMLGLVASLVGILLPALFIYGFINYMGAMYKFCGFMTVLAIVQVLARGNFDVLVMIDLVILALMAFLSFYLAGKMFPNFSPAKLKKDENGGYLLN
;
A
#
# COMPACT_ATOMS: atom_id res chain seq x y z
N MET A 1 20.29 10.46 -11.31
CA MET A 1 20.35 9.70 -10.04
C MET A 1 18.99 9.11 -9.79
N ILE A 2 18.89 7.81 -9.54
CA ILE A 2 17.62 7.10 -9.29
C ILE A 2 17.56 6.91 -7.78
N THR A 3 17.10 7.93 -7.07
CA THR A 3 16.94 7.86 -5.62
C THR A 3 15.69 7.05 -5.31
N GLY A 4 15.89 5.86 -4.72
CA GLY A 4 14.81 5.03 -4.18
C GLY A 4 14.08 5.66 -2.98
N THR A 5 14.62 6.76 -2.49
CA THR A 5 14.14 7.51 -1.33
C THR A 5 13.81 8.96 -1.72
N ALA A 6 12.79 9.52 -1.10
CA ALA A 6 12.36 10.89 -1.41
C ALA A 6 13.37 11.90 -0.86
N THR A 7 13.61 13.00 -1.59
CA THR A 7 14.41 14.13 -1.11
C THR A 7 13.74 14.78 0.10
N VAL A 8 14.53 15.40 0.99
CA VAL A 8 14.01 16.04 2.22
C VAL A 8 12.93 17.08 1.91
N GLN A 9 13.11 17.85 0.84
CA GLN A 9 12.14 18.85 0.38
C GLN A 9 10.81 18.23 -0.08
N ASN A 10 10.85 17.12 -0.81
CA ASN A 10 9.64 16.39 -1.21
C ASN A 10 8.96 15.71 -0.02
N ARG A 11 9.72 15.16 0.93
CA ARG A 11 9.16 14.58 2.17
C ARG A 11 8.39 15.61 2.96
N GLN A 12 8.93 16.81 3.15
CA GLN A 12 8.21 17.88 3.87
C GLN A 12 6.97 18.34 3.12
N LYS A 13 7.05 18.56 1.80
CA LYS A 13 5.93 19.03 1.00
C LYS A 13 4.74 18.07 0.98
N TYR A 14 5.00 16.76 0.92
CA TYR A 14 3.95 15.73 0.82
C TYR A 14 3.71 14.95 2.11
N LYS A 15 4.26 15.41 3.24
CA LYS A 15 4.17 14.75 4.56
C LYS A 15 2.72 14.45 4.96
N LEU A 16 1.83 15.44 4.77
CA LEU A 16 0.41 15.31 5.11
C LEU A 16 -0.24 14.18 4.31
N TYR A 17 -0.09 14.19 2.98
CA TYR A 17 -0.65 13.16 2.10
C TYR A 17 -0.11 11.76 2.43
N ASN A 18 1.18 11.66 2.79
CA ASN A 18 1.77 10.41 3.25
C ASN A 18 1.12 9.91 4.54
N TYR A 19 0.90 10.81 5.52
CA TYR A 19 0.19 10.44 6.75
C TYR A 19 -1.27 10.08 6.53
N VAL A 20 -1.97 10.75 5.61
CA VAL A 20 -3.33 10.35 5.23
C VAL A 20 -3.33 8.93 4.67
N LEU A 21 -2.39 8.61 3.76
CA LEU A 21 -2.27 7.27 3.20
C LEU A 21 -1.94 6.20 4.26
N ILE A 22 -1.03 6.51 5.20
CA ILE A 22 -0.72 5.63 6.34
C ILE A 22 -1.95 5.47 7.23
N GLY A 23 -2.68 6.55 7.52
CA GLY A 23 -3.89 6.54 8.32
C GLY A 23 -4.99 5.66 7.71
N LEU A 24 -5.21 5.77 6.40
CA LEU A 24 -6.14 4.89 5.67
C LEU A 24 -5.74 3.43 5.79
N LEU A 25 -4.46 3.09 5.55
CA LEU A 25 -3.96 1.73 5.72
C LEU A 25 -4.10 1.21 7.16
N ALA A 26 -3.85 2.05 8.15
CA ALA A 26 -3.97 1.68 9.55
C ALA A 26 -5.43 1.38 9.93
N ILE A 27 -6.38 2.17 9.42
CA ILE A 27 -7.81 1.90 9.60
C ILE A 27 -8.20 0.58 8.92
N THR A 28 -7.75 0.33 7.69
CA THR A 28 -7.97 -0.96 7.01
C THR A 28 -7.37 -2.13 7.79
N LEU A 29 -6.18 -1.96 8.37
CA LEU A 29 -5.53 -2.97 9.20
C LEU A 29 -6.38 -3.28 10.45
N LEU A 30 -6.91 -2.26 11.12
CA LEU A 30 -7.78 -2.43 12.28
C LEU A 30 -9.03 -3.24 11.94
N PHE A 31 -9.72 -2.92 10.84
CA PHE A 31 -10.88 -3.71 10.39
C PHE A 31 -10.51 -5.16 10.07
N ARG A 32 -9.33 -5.40 9.47
CA ARG A 32 -8.85 -6.77 9.21
C ARG A 32 -8.51 -7.53 10.48
N LEU A 33 -7.98 -6.87 11.50
CA LEU A 33 -7.73 -7.50 12.81
C LEU A 33 -9.04 -7.90 13.49
N ILE A 34 -10.06 -7.05 13.42
CA ILE A 34 -11.40 -7.37 13.93
C ILE A 34 -11.97 -8.58 13.16
N ALA A 35 -11.94 -8.58 11.84
CA ALA A 35 -12.40 -9.71 11.01
C ALA A 35 -11.60 -11.01 11.25
N ALA A 36 -10.29 -10.92 11.52
CA ALA A 36 -9.50 -12.09 11.88
C ALA A 36 -9.92 -12.67 13.23
N SER A 37 -10.28 -11.83 14.21
CA SER A 37 -10.72 -12.28 15.52
C SER A 37 -12.04 -13.06 15.47
N THR A 38 -12.97 -12.68 14.57
CA THR A 38 -14.23 -13.42 14.36
C THR A 38 -13.99 -14.79 13.74
N LEU A 39 -13.15 -14.88 12.71
CA LEU A 39 -12.77 -16.15 12.08
C LEU A 39 -12.05 -17.11 13.05
N MET A 40 -11.28 -16.54 14.00
CA MET A 40 -10.61 -17.33 15.04
C MET A 40 -11.60 -17.98 16.00
N ALA A 41 -12.69 -17.29 16.33
CA ALA A 41 -13.76 -17.84 17.16
C ALA A 41 -14.55 -18.95 16.46
N GLU A 42 -14.64 -18.90 15.13
CA GLU A 42 -15.34 -19.89 14.30
C GLU A 42 -14.49 -21.13 13.95
N GLY A 43 -13.18 -21.10 14.23
CA GLY A 43 -12.29 -22.24 14.02
C GLY A 43 -11.87 -22.47 12.56
N GLU A 44 -12.08 -21.50 11.67
CA GLU A 44 -11.72 -21.62 10.26
C GLU A 44 -10.21 -21.45 10.01
N MET A 45 -9.47 -22.55 10.03
CA MET A 45 -8.00 -22.54 9.88
C MET A 45 -7.52 -21.90 8.56
N LEU A 46 -8.21 -22.15 7.43
CA LEU A 46 -7.88 -21.53 6.15
C LEU A 46 -8.19 -20.03 6.12
N GLY A 47 -9.29 -19.61 6.74
CA GLY A 47 -9.65 -18.20 6.91
C GLY A 47 -8.60 -17.43 7.72
N LEU A 48 -8.04 -18.07 8.76
CA LEU A 48 -6.98 -17.49 9.59
C LEU A 48 -5.65 -17.33 8.84
N VAL A 49 -5.26 -18.29 8.02
CA VAL A 49 -4.03 -18.16 7.20
C VAL A 49 -4.19 -17.05 6.17
N ALA A 50 -5.36 -16.96 5.52
CA ALA A 50 -5.65 -15.88 4.59
C ALA A 50 -5.71 -14.50 5.27
N SER A 51 -6.26 -14.42 6.49
CA SER A 51 -6.32 -13.17 7.25
C SER A 51 -4.94 -12.69 7.70
N LEU A 52 -4.00 -13.60 8.02
CA LEU A 52 -2.61 -13.25 8.33
C LEU A 52 -1.91 -12.54 7.17
N VAL A 53 -2.03 -13.07 5.94
CA VAL A 53 -1.54 -12.37 4.74
C VAL A 53 -2.23 -11.01 4.59
N GLY A 54 -3.54 -10.99 4.89
CA GLY A 54 -4.34 -9.78 4.90
C GLY A 54 -3.88 -8.71 5.90
N ILE A 55 -3.21 -9.08 6.99
CA ILE A 55 -2.70 -8.17 8.03
C ILE A 55 -1.24 -7.79 7.74
N LEU A 56 -0.40 -8.77 7.39
CA LEU A 56 1.03 -8.56 7.17
C LEU A 56 1.30 -7.64 5.98
N LEU A 57 0.52 -7.76 4.90
CA LEU A 57 0.74 -6.98 3.69
C LEU A 57 0.50 -5.47 3.91
N PRO A 58 -0.62 -5.01 4.51
CA PRO A 58 -0.78 -3.60 4.91
C PRO A 58 0.29 -3.10 5.88
N ALA A 59 0.71 -3.93 6.85
CA ALA A 59 1.77 -3.57 7.78
C ALA A 59 3.12 -3.32 7.06
N LEU A 60 3.44 -4.15 6.06
CA LEU A 60 4.61 -3.96 5.20
C LEU A 60 4.53 -2.66 4.40
N PHE A 61 3.36 -2.29 3.89
CA PHE A 61 3.17 -1.00 3.21
C PHE A 61 3.33 0.19 4.15
N ILE A 62 2.76 0.13 5.36
CA ILE A 62 2.94 1.16 6.39
C ILE A 62 4.43 1.37 6.68
N TYR A 63 5.17 0.27 6.91
CA TYR A 63 6.63 0.34 7.08
C TYR A 63 7.31 0.99 5.87
N GLY A 64 6.93 0.61 4.66
CA GLY A 64 7.42 1.22 3.42
C GLY A 64 7.17 2.73 3.32
N PHE A 65 6.01 3.20 3.75
CA PHE A 65 5.62 4.61 3.70
C PHE A 65 6.25 5.46 4.79
N ILE A 66 6.49 4.89 5.98
CA ILE A 66 7.29 5.53 7.04
C ILE A 66 8.72 5.76 6.55
N ASN A 67 9.29 4.78 5.84
CA ASN A 67 10.64 4.85 5.28
C ASN A 67 10.72 5.55 3.92
N TYR A 68 9.61 6.05 3.38
CA TYR A 68 9.54 6.70 2.06
C TYR A 68 10.17 5.88 0.93
N MET A 69 9.87 4.59 0.87
CA MET A 69 10.36 3.68 -0.17
C MET A 69 9.49 3.78 -1.43
N GLY A 70 10.02 4.33 -2.53
CA GLY A 70 9.25 4.58 -3.75
C GLY A 70 8.57 3.34 -4.36
N ALA A 71 9.20 2.17 -4.23
CA ALA A 71 8.64 0.90 -4.69
C ALA A 71 7.33 0.54 -3.99
N MET A 72 7.22 0.85 -2.69
CA MET A 72 6.07 0.47 -1.87
C MET A 72 4.83 1.25 -2.27
N TYR A 73 4.96 2.50 -2.72
CA TYR A 73 3.82 3.28 -3.24
C TYR A 73 3.28 2.66 -4.53
N LYS A 74 4.15 2.38 -5.50
CA LYS A 74 3.70 1.76 -6.76
C LYS A 74 3.09 0.39 -6.53
N PHE A 75 3.71 -0.42 -5.67
CA PHE A 75 3.22 -1.75 -5.35
C PHE A 75 1.90 -1.71 -4.58
N CYS A 76 1.76 -0.83 -3.59
CA CYS A 76 0.50 -0.62 -2.88
C CYS A 76 -0.60 -0.16 -3.84
N GLY A 77 -0.33 0.82 -4.70
CA GLY A 77 -1.32 1.31 -5.68
C GLY A 77 -1.81 0.19 -6.60
N PHE A 78 -0.89 -0.64 -7.10
CA PHE A 78 -1.24 -1.80 -7.94
C PHE A 78 -2.09 -2.82 -7.18
N MET A 79 -1.69 -3.19 -5.96
CA MET A 79 -2.45 -4.14 -5.12
C MET A 79 -3.84 -3.59 -4.78
N THR A 80 -3.98 -2.29 -4.52
CA THR A 80 -5.26 -1.64 -4.25
C THR A 80 -6.16 -1.66 -5.49
N VAL A 81 -5.61 -1.47 -6.70
CA VAL A 81 -6.38 -1.61 -7.95
C VAL A 81 -6.89 -3.05 -8.14
N LEU A 82 -6.05 -4.06 -7.88
CA LEU A 82 -6.50 -5.46 -7.91
C LEU A 82 -7.62 -5.73 -6.89
N ALA A 83 -7.53 -5.15 -5.69
CA ALA A 83 -8.59 -5.24 -4.69
C ALA A 83 -9.90 -4.61 -5.19
N ILE A 84 -9.84 -3.44 -5.83
CA ILE A 84 -11.02 -2.80 -6.45
C ILE A 84 -11.65 -3.73 -7.50
N VAL A 85 -10.84 -4.28 -8.42
CA VAL A 85 -11.34 -5.22 -9.45
C VAL A 85 -11.99 -6.44 -8.82
N GLN A 86 -11.40 -6.98 -7.75
CA GLN A 86 -11.98 -8.11 -7.03
C GLN A 86 -13.32 -7.77 -6.36
N VAL A 87 -13.45 -6.58 -5.75
CA VAL A 87 -14.71 -6.12 -5.16
C VAL A 87 -15.78 -5.94 -6.24
N LEU A 88 -15.44 -5.31 -7.37
CA LEU A 88 -16.35 -5.13 -8.50
C LEU A 88 -16.80 -6.48 -9.08
N ALA A 89 -15.90 -7.45 -9.19
CA ALA A 89 -16.20 -8.78 -9.73
C ALA A 89 -17.20 -9.58 -8.87
N ARG A 90 -17.32 -9.26 -7.56
CA ARG A 90 -18.30 -9.92 -6.68
C ARG A 90 -19.73 -9.44 -6.93
N GLY A 91 -19.93 -8.29 -7.60
CA GLY A 91 -21.24 -7.79 -8.00
C GLY A 91 -22.20 -7.39 -6.88
N ASN A 92 -21.77 -7.41 -5.61
CA ASN A 92 -22.59 -7.01 -4.46
C ASN A 92 -22.23 -5.58 -4.03
N PHE A 93 -23.16 -4.65 -4.22
CA PHE A 93 -22.96 -3.21 -4.04
C PHE A 93 -23.81 -2.62 -2.91
N ASP A 94 -23.72 -3.20 -1.72
CA ASP A 94 -24.28 -2.57 -0.52
C ASP A 94 -23.54 -1.25 -0.19
N VAL A 95 -24.17 -0.38 0.60
CA VAL A 95 -23.66 0.93 1.03
C VAL A 95 -22.27 0.80 1.66
N LEU A 96 -22.05 -0.23 2.49
CA LEU A 96 -20.74 -0.52 3.09
C LEU A 96 -19.67 -0.83 2.04
N VAL A 97 -20.03 -1.58 1.00
CA VAL A 97 -19.11 -1.93 -0.09
C VAL A 97 -18.80 -0.68 -0.94
N MET A 98 -19.76 0.21 -1.15
CA MET A 98 -19.52 1.48 -1.83
C MET A 98 -18.54 2.38 -1.06
N ILE A 99 -18.69 2.45 0.27
CA ILE A 99 -17.74 3.19 1.13
C ILE A 99 -16.34 2.59 1.02
N ASP A 100 -16.22 1.26 1.07
CA ASP A 100 -14.92 0.57 0.91
C ASP A 100 -14.30 0.86 -0.47
N LEU A 101 -15.09 0.84 -1.54
CA LEU A 101 -14.62 1.21 -2.88
C LEU A 101 -14.10 2.64 -2.96
N VAL A 102 -14.76 3.60 -2.30
CA VAL A 102 -14.28 5.00 -2.22
C VAL A 102 -12.95 5.08 -1.48
N ILE A 103 -12.82 4.36 -0.36
CA ILE A 103 -11.57 4.30 0.41
C ILE A 103 -10.44 3.68 -0.44
N LEU A 104 -10.71 2.56 -1.12
CA LEU A 104 -9.75 1.91 -2.00
C LEU A 104 -9.35 2.82 -3.17
N ALA A 105 -10.30 3.53 -3.78
CA ALA A 105 -10.02 4.48 -4.85
C ALA A 105 -9.12 5.63 -4.38
N LEU A 106 -9.40 6.19 -3.19
CA LEU A 106 -8.57 7.22 -2.57
C LEU A 106 -7.16 6.71 -2.25
N MET A 107 -7.04 5.50 -1.72
CA MET A 107 -5.75 4.86 -1.46
C MET A 107 -4.94 4.65 -2.75
N ALA A 108 -5.56 4.10 -3.80
CA ALA A 108 -4.91 3.89 -5.08
C ALA A 108 -4.45 5.22 -5.69
N PHE A 109 -5.32 6.23 -5.68
CA PHE A 109 -5.00 7.56 -6.16
C PHE A 109 -3.84 8.20 -5.39
N LEU A 110 -3.91 8.24 -4.06
CA LEU A 110 -2.85 8.81 -3.22
C LEU A 110 -1.52 8.08 -3.40
N SER A 111 -1.57 6.75 -3.51
CA SER A 111 -0.38 5.93 -3.68
C SER A 111 0.32 6.22 -5.01
N PHE A 112 -0.41 6.27 -6.12
CA PHE A 112 0.18 6.64 -7.43
C PHE A 112 0.57 8.11 -7.51
N TYR A 113 -0.23 9.00 -6.92
CA TYR A 113 0.08 10.43 -6.88
C TYR A 113 1.38 10.71 -6.14
N LEU A 114 1.56 10.12 -4.95
CA LEU A 114 2.79 10.21 -4.19
C LEU A 114 3.96 9.53 -4.90
N ALA A 115 3.74 8.36 -5.53
CA ALA A 115 4.76 7.72 -6.34
C ALA A 115 5.28 8.63 -7.46
N GLY A 116 4.37 9.30 -8.19
CA GLY A 116 4.75 10.19 -9.30
C GLY A 116 5.37 11.52 -8.85
N LYS A 117 4.89 12.10 -7.74
CA LYS A 117 5.34 13.42 -7.27
C LYS A 117 6.57 13.37 -6.36
N MET A 118 6.65 12.38 -5.47
CA MET A 118 7.80 12.25 -4.57
C MET A 118 8.98 11.54 -5.24
N PHE A 119 8.71 10.71 -6.25
CA PHE A 119 9.71 9.89 -6.92
C PHE A 119 9.63 9.98 -8.46
N PRO A 120 9.74 11.20 -9.05
CA PRO A 120 9.54 11.41 -10.49
C PRO A 120 10.52 10.61 -11.37
N ASN A 121 11.70 10.25 -10.85
CA ASN A 121 12.73 9.48 -11.56
C ASN A 121 12.85 8.02 -11.11
N PHE A 122 11.96 7.55 -10.23
CA PHE A 122 12.05 6.18 -9.70
C PHE A 122 11.45 5.18 -10.68
N SER A 123 12.31 4.43 -11.35
CA SER A 123 11.92 3.24 -12.12
C SER A 123 12.69 2.03 -11.58
N PRO A 124 12.00 1.01 -11.03
CA PRO A 124 12.66 -0.20 -10.56
C PRO A 124 13.40 -0.93 -11.70
N ALA A 125 12.94 -0.77 -12.95
CA ALA A 125 13.59 -1.32 -14.14
C ALA A 125 14.88 -0.61 -14.55
N LYS A 126 15.17 0.59 -14.01
CA LYS A 126 16.36 1.39 -14.36
C LYS A 126 17.43 1.40 -13.26
N LEU A 127 17.29 0.59 -12.21
CA LEU A 127 18.31 0.48 -11.16
C LEU A 127 19.66 0.10 -11.81
N LYS A 128 20.59 1.05 -11.84
CA LYS A 128 21.96 0.79 -12.29
C LYS A 128 22.61 -0.13 -11.26
N LYS A 129 23.02 -1.31 -11.71
CA LYS A 129 23.94 -2.16 -10.97
C LYS A 129 25.33 -1.55 -11.04
N ASP A 130 26.08 -1.59 -9.94
CA ASP A 130 27.52 -1.32 -9.94
C ASP A 130 28.27 -2.47 -10.63
N GLU A 131 29.57 -2.31 -10.84
CA GLU A 131 30.44 -3.31 -11.46
C GLU A 131 30.57 -4.61 -10.65
N ASN A 132 30.13 -4.61 -9.38
CA ASN A 132 30.08 -5.76 -8.48
C ASN A 132 28.68 -6.39 -8.37
N GLY A 133 27.72 -5.96 -9.19
CA GLY A 133 26.35 -6.47 -9.19
C GLY A 133 25.46 -5.94 -8.06
N GLY A 134 25.96 -5.00 -7.24
CA GLY A 134 25.19 -4.30 -6.22
C GLY A 134 24.25 -3.26 -6.83
N TYR A 135 23.04 -3.12 -6.28
CA TYR A 135 22.14 -2.04 -6.70
C TYR A 135 22.59 -0.73 -6.05
N LEU A 136 22.85 0.31 -6.85
CA LEU A 136 23.17 1.64 -6.33
C LEU A 136 21.92 2.24 -5.66
N LEU A 137 21.78 1.98 -4.36
CA LEU A 137 20.81 2.61 -3.47
C LEU A 137 21.49 3.83 -2.84
N ASN A 138 21.28 5.01 -3.43
CA ASN A 138 21.43 6.31 -2.77
C ASN A 138 20.17 7.11 -3.04
#